data_AF-A0A1I6ZGE7-F1
#
_entry.id   AF-A0A1I6ZGE7-F1
#
_cell.length_a   1.000
_cell.length_b   1.000
_cell.length_c   1.000
_cell.angle_alpha   90.00
_cell.angle_beta   90.00
_cell.angle_gamma   90.00
#
_symmetry.space_group_name_H-M   'P 1'
#
loop_
_entity.id
_entity.type
_entity.pdbx_description
1 polymer ?
#
loop_
_entity_poly.entity_id
_entity_poly.type
_entity_poly.pdbx_seq_one_letter_code
_entity_poly.pdbx_strand_id
1 'polypeptide(L)'
;MRVHRSRSAVPAGAALESDEAASGRDIPDLVRCMLATGVRIGEALAVCWPEVDCEAGLISVNFTVVRVKGEGLVRKSTKSNSGERTLPLPSWAVEMLRRRENERGDREEPVFPDSLGGLRDPSNTRRDLRKARGAEEFAWVTSHVFRKTAATILDEAGLSARVVADQLGHARPSLTQDVYMGRQAGSGGAADALERAIDN
;
A
#
# COMPACT_ATOMS: atom_id res chain seq x y z
N MET A 1 -25.17 11.13 19.03
CA MET A 1 -23.78 10.86 18.62
C MET A 1 -23.79 10.59 17.12
N ARG A 2 -23.35 11.56 16.29
CA ARG A 2 -23.43 11.49 14.82
C ARG A 2 -22.25 10.67 14.32
N VAL A 3 -22.47 9.40 13.97
CA VAL A 3 -21.44 8.57 13.33
C VAL A 3 -21.19 9.17 11.95
N HIS A 4 -20.10 9.91 11.78
CA HIS A 4 -19.63 10.29 10.45
C HIS A 4 -19.12 9.00 9.79
N ARG A 5 -19.97 8.32 9.00
CA ARG A 5 -19.49 7.25 8.11
C ARG A 5 -18.46 7.89 7.19
N SER A 6 -17.18 7.59 7.39
CA SER A 6 -16.13 8.08 6.51
C SER A 6 -16.38 7.50 5.11
N ARG A 7 -16.34 8.33 4.06
CA ARG A 7 -16.49 7.83 2.68
C ARG A 7 -15.33 6.88 2.37
N SER A 8 -15.65 5.63 2.01
CA SER A 8 -14.67 4.63 1.59
C SER A 8 -14.21 4.89 0.16
N ALA A 9 -12.91 4.72 -0.10
CA ALA A 9 -12.34 4.83 -1.45
C ALA A 9 -12.25 3.49 -2.20
N VAL A 10 -12.82 2.40 -1.65
CA VAL A 10 -12.89 1.10 -2.35
C VAL A 10 -13.57 1.23 -3.73
N PRO A 11 -14.74 1.90 -3.88
CA PRO A 11 -15.38 2.03 -5.19
C PRO A 11 -14.54 2.81 -6.21
N ALA A 12 -13.70 3.72 -5.74
CA ALA A 12 -12.78 4.46 -6.60
C ALA A 12 -11.67 3.57 -7.16
N GLY A 13 -11.25 2.54 -6.42
CA GLY A 13 -10.32 1.53 -6.91
C GLY A 13 -10.89 0.77 -8.10
N ALA A 14 -12.12 0.25 -7.95
CA ALA A 14 -12.82 -0.47 -9.01
C ALA A 14 -13.08 0.40 -10.25
N ALA A 15 -13.46 1.67 -10.07
CA ALA A 15 -13.67 2.59 -11.20
C ALA A 15 -12.39 2.81 -12.03
N LEU A 16 -11.22 2.83 -11.39
CA LEU A 16 -9.93 3.00 -12.09
C LEU A 16 -9.59 1.82 -13.01
N GLU A 17 -10.07 0.61 -12.72
CA GLU A 17 -9.83 -0.58 -13.55
C GLU A 17 -10.52 -0.49 -14.91
N SER A 18 -11.65 0.23 -14.97
CA SER A 18 -12.40 0.47 -16.20
C SER A 18 -11.84 1.59 -17.08
N ASP A 19 -10.82 2.33 -16.63
CA ASP A 19 -10.17 3.40 -17.40
C ASP A 19 -8.90 2.87 -18.10
N GLU A 20 -8.91 2.81 -19.43
CA GLU A 20 -7.79 2.30 -20.23
C GLU A 20 -6.48 3.09 -20.04
N ALA A 21 -6.56 4.40 -19.83
CA ALA A 21 -5.38 5.24 -19.63
C ALA A 21 -4.79 5.04 -18.22
N ALA A 22 -5.63 4.76 -17.23
CA ALA A 22 -5.23 4.37 -15.88
C ALA A 22 -4.58 2.99 -15.87
N SER A 23 -5.19 2.01 -16.54
CA SER A 23 -4.70 0.64 -16.68
C SER A 23 -3.38 0.59 -17.45
N GLY A 24 -3.23 1.33 -18.55
CA GLY A 24 -1.96 1.45 -19.28
C GLY A 24 -0.85 2.15 -18.48
N ARG A 25 -1.19 2.87 -17.42
CA ARG A 25 -0.24 3.46 -16.46
C ARG A 25 -0.15 2.67 -15.17
N ASP A 26 -0.83 1.54 -15.06
CA ASP A 26 -0.75 0.66 -13.91
C ASP A 26 -1.15 1.33 -12.58
N ILE A 27 -2.07 2.30 -12.66
CA ILE A 27 -2.63 2.97 -11.49
C ILE A 27 -3.56 2.05 -10.68
N PRO A 28 -4.40 1.20 -11.30
CA PRO A 28 -5.30 0.32 -10.55
C PRO A 28 -4.58 -0.64 -9.59
N ASP A 29 -3.57 -1.37 -10.08
CA ASP A 29 -2.82 -2.31 -9.24
C ASP A 29 -2.06 -1.60 -8.12
N LEU A 30 -1.50 -0.42 -8.38
CA LEU A 30 -0.88 0.40 -7.34
C LEU A 30 -1.88 0.78 -6.25
N VAL A 31 -3.10 1.18 -6.63
CA VAL A 31 -4.17 1.51 -5.69
C VAL A 31 -4.60 0.28 -4.90
N ARG A 32 -4.77 -0.87 -5.55
CA ARG A 32 -5.05 -2.15 -4.88
C ARG A 32 -3.98 -2.48 -3.84
N CYS A 33 -2.69 -2.36 -4.19
CA CYS A 33 -1.60 -2.58 -3.24
C CYS A 33 -1.65 -1.59 -2.06
N MET A 34 -1.93 -0.32 -2.31
CA MET A 34 -2.08 0.68 -1.25
C MET A 34 -3.28 0.39 -0.33
N LEU A 35 -4.38 -0.14 -0.85
CA LEU A 35 -5.53 -0.59 -0.06
C LEU A 35 -5.19 -1.85 0.75
N ALA A 36 -4.48 -2.80 0.14
CA ALA A 36 -4.09 -4.09 0.74
C ALA A 36 -3.14 -3.94 1.93
N THR A 37 -2.41 -2.82 1.98
CA THR A 37 -1.33 -2.62 2.94
C THR A 37 -1.52 -1.39 3.83
N GLY A 38 -2.23 -0.37 3.35
CA GLY A 38 -2.34 0.94 4.01
C GLY A 38 -1.04 1.76 3.96
N VAL A 39 -0.05 1.38 3.13
CA VAL A 39 1.24 2.06 3.05
C VAL A 39 1.13 3.43 2.37
N ARG A 40 2.14 4.29 2.55
CA ARG A 40 2.22 5.55 1.79
C ARG A 40 2.59 5.27 0.34
N ILE A 41 2.17 6.12 -0.60
CA ILE A 41 2.50 5.92 -2.03
C ILE A 41 4.01 5.83 -2.29
N GLY A 42 4.84 6.59 -1.57
CA GLY A 42 6.29 6.48 -1.70
C GLY A 42 6.85 5.13 -1.23
N GLU A 43 6.21 4.52 -0.22
CA GLU A 43 6.55 3.17 0.26
C GLU A 43 6.11 2.11 -0.76
N ALA A 44 4.87 2.20 -1.27
CA ALA A 44 4.38 1.30 -2.32
C ALA A 44 5.27 1.33 -3.58
N LEU A 45 5.67 2.54 -4.02
CA LEU A 45 6.55 2.72 -5.19
C LEU A 45 8.00 2.29 -4.94
N ALA A 46 8.39 2.02 -3.70
CA ALA A 46 9.73 1.58 -3.34
C ALA A 46 9.86 0.06 -3.23
N VAL A 47 8.75 -0.68 -3.27
CA VAL A 47 8.78 -2.13 -3.18
C VAL A 47 9.41 -2.70 -4.44
N CYS A 48 10.42 -3.56 -4.28
CA CYS A 48 10.99 -4.40 -5.32
C CYS A 48 10.59 -5.86 -5.11
N TRP A 49 10.65 -6.69 -6.15
CA TRP A 49 10.27 -8.10 -6.04
C TRP A 49 10.95 -8.92 -4.94
N PRO A 50 12.20 -8.69 -4.50
CA PRO A 50 12.80 -9.48 -3.42
C PRO A 50 12.13 -9.23 -2.05
N GLU A 51 11.26 -8.22 -1.96
CA GLU A 51 10.50 -7.87 -0.77
C GLU A 51 9.09 -8.47 -0.77
N VAL A 52 8.72 -9.17 -1.84
CA VAL A 52 7.42 -9.82 -2.00
C VAL A 52 7.60 -11.32 -1.93
N ASP A 53 6.90 -11.95 -0.99
CA ASP A 53 6.77 -13.40 -0.93
C ASP A 53 5.33 -13.78 -1.27
N CYS A 54 5.11 -14.08 -2.55
CA CYS A 54 3.81 -14.48 -3.08
C CYS A 54 3.33 -15.85 -2.56
N GLU A 55 4.22 -16.70 -2.05
CA GLU A 55 3.85 -18.01 -1.48
C GLU A 55 3.42 -17.87 -0.02
N ALA A 56 4.14 -17.08 0.77
CA ALA A 56 3.76 -16.77 2.13
C ALA A 56 2.66 -15.69 2.23
N GLY A 57 2.38 -14.97 1.15
CA GLY A 57 1.44 -13.85 1.13
C GLY A 57 1.94 -12.66 1.95
N LEU A 58 3.23 -12.34 1.85
CA LEU A 58 3.88 -11.30 2.65
C LEU A 58 4.52 -10.22 1.77
N ILE A 59 4.52 -8.97 2.26
CA ILE A 59 5.25 -7.86 1.67
C ILE A 59 6.08 -7.13 2.72
N SER A 60 7.37 -6.95 2.44
CA SER A 60 8.28 -6.20 3.32
C SER A 60 8.36 -4.74 2.86
N VAL A 61 8.14 -3.81 3.79
CA VAL A 61 8.07 -2.38 3.51
C VAL A 61 9.19 -1.67 4.27
N ASN A 62 10.34 -1.54 3.61
CA ASN A 62 11.57 -1.06 4.24
C ASN A 62 12.07 0.28 3.67
N PHE A 63 11.58 0.66 2.48
CA PHE A 63 12.04 1.81 1.72
C PHE A 63 10.91 2.77 1.37
N THR A 64 11.27 3.99 1.00
CA THR A 64 10.39 4.96 0.34
C THR A 64 11.13 5.60 -0.82
N VAL A 65 10.44 5.81 -1.94
CA VAL A 65 10.94 6.65 -3.03
C VAL A 65 10.73 8.11 -2.68
N VAL A 66 11.78 8.90 -2.80
CA VAL A 66 11.77 10.35 -2.63
C VAL A 66 12.57 11.01 -3.74
N ARG A 67 12.18 12.24 -4.14
CA ARG A 67 13.01 13.06 -5.02
C ARG A 67 13.96 13.89 -4.17
N VAL A 68 15.26 13.75 -4.40
CA VAL A 68 16.33 14.51 -3.75
C VAL A 68 16.92 15.49 -4.75
N LYS A 69 17.05 16.77 -4.35
CA LYS A 69 17.61 17.82 -5.20
C LYS A 69 19.06 17.48 -5.56
N GLY A 70 19.37 17.40 -6.85
CA GLY A 70 20.71 17.08 -7.35
C GLY A 70 20.99 15.59 -7.55
N GLU A 71 20.18 14.70 -6.95
CA GLU A 71 20.36 13.23 -7.06
C GLU A 71 19.24 12.53 -7.86
N GLY A 72 18.10 13.20 -8.04
CA GLY A 72 16.96 12.61 -8.75
C GLY A 72 16.08 11.78 -7.83
N LEU A 73 15.57 10.64 -8.32
CA LEU A 73 14.77 9.72 -7.52
C LEU A 73 15.68 8.78 -6.75
N VAL A 74 15.45 8.71 -5.44
CA VAL A 74 16.23 7.89 -4.53
C VAL A 74 15.29 6.97 -3.76
N ARG A 75 15.63 5.68 -3.74
CA ARG A 75 15.04 4.68 -2.87
C ARG A 75 15.75 4.73 -1.53
N LYS A 76 15.10 5.29 -0.51
CA LYS A 76 15.71 5.58 0.79
C LYS A 76 15.13 4.65 1.84
N SER A 77 15.99 4.06 2.69
CA SER A 77 15.52 3.32 3.87
C SER A 77 14.63 4.22 4.74
N THR A 78 13.54 3.67 5.24
CA THR A 78 12.69 4.35 6.21
C THR A 78 13.53 4.58 7.47
N LYS A 79 13.89 5.84 7.77
CA LYS A 79 14.86 6.19 8.83
C LYS A 79 14.34 5.80 10.23
N SER A 80 14.52 4.54 10.63
CA SER A 80 14.51 3.93 11.98
C SER A 80 14.06 2.47 11.86
N ASN A 81 14.58 1.57 12.71
CA ASN A 81 14.09 0.18 12.86
C ASN A 81 12.56 0.07 13.09
N SER A 82 11.86 1.16 13.43
CA SER A 82 10.41 1.20 13.60
C SER A 82 9.60 1.39 12.30
N GLY A 83 10.26 1.68 11.17
CA GLY A 83 9.60 1.86 9.86
C GLY A 83 9.49 0.57 9.05
N GLU A 84 10.46 -0.33 9.23
CA GLU A 84 10.53 -1.65 8.59
C GLU A 84 9.45 -2.57 9.15
N ARG A 85 8.69 -3.19 8.26
CA ARG A 85 7.62 -4.12 8.63
C ARG A 85 7.32 -5.08 7.51
N THR A 86 7.00 -6.31 7.88
CA THR A 86 6.45 -7.32 6.97
C THR A 86 4.95 -7.39 7.21
N LEU A 87 4.18 -7.15 6.16
CA LEU A 87 2.72 -7.11 6.21
C LEU A 87 2.15 -8.36 5.54
N PRO A 88 1.18 -9.04 6.17
CA PRO A 88 0.38 -10.04 5.49
C PRO A 88 -0.52 -9.37 4.45
N LEU A 89 -0.70 -10.03 3.32
CA LEU A 89 -1.52 -9.56 2.21
C LEU A 89 -2.83 -10.33 2.12
N PRO A 90 -3.94 -9.66 1.79
CA PRO A 90 -5.15 -10.35 1.34
C PRO A 90 -4.90 -11.11 0.02
N SER A 91 -5.66 -12.17 -0.21
CA SER A 91 -5.53 -13.11 -1.32
C SER A 91 -5.65 -12.41 -2.69
N TRP A 92 -6.59 -11.47 -2.82
CA TRP A 92 -6.76 -10.67 -4.03
C TRP A 92 -5.54 -9.79 -4.35
N ALA A 93 -4.76 -9.39 -3.34
CA ALA A 93 -3.52 -8.64 -3.56
C ALA A 93 -2.39 -9.58 -3.98
N VAL A 94 -2.33 -10.78 -3.40
CA VAL A 94 -1.37 -11.83 -3.80
C VAL A 94 -1.63 -12.25 -5.24
N GLU A 95 -2.89 -12.44 -5.64
CA GLU A 95 -3.26 -12.77 -7.02
C GLU A 95 -2.80 -11.68 -8.00
N MET A 96 -3.08 -10.41 -7.67
CA MET A 96 -2.59 -9.26 -8.45
C MET A 96 -1.06 -9.27 -8.57
N LEU A 97 -0.33 -9.52 -7.48
CA LEU A 97 1.13 -9.57 -7.50
C LEU A 97 1.67 -10.75 -8.31
N ARG A 98 1.08 -11.94 -8.22
CA ARG A 98 1.45 -13.12 -9.01
C ARG A 98 1.25 -12.88 -10.51
N ARG A 99 0.12 -12.25 -10.90
CA ARG A 99 -0.12 -11.86 -12.30
C ARG A 99 1.03 -10.98 -12.81
N ARG A 100 1.39 -9.96 -12.05
CA ARG A 100 2.45 -9.01 -12.39
C ARG A 100 3.84 -9.63 -12.41
N GLU A 101 4.13 -10.54 -11.49
CA GLU A 101 5.41 -11.25 -11.43
C GLU A 101 5.62 -12.07 -12.71
N ASN A 102 4.58 -12.78 -13.18
CA ASN A 102 4.63 -13.56 -14.42
C ASN A 102 4.80 -12.70 -15.68
N GLU A 103 4.37 -11.44 -15.65
CA GLU A 103 4.54 -10.48 -16.74
C GLU A 103 5.97 -9.89 -16.79
N ARG A 104 6.79 -10.09 -15.75
CA ARG A 104 8.15 -9.52 -15.64
C ARG A 104 9.23 -10.58 -15.53
N GLY A 105 10.38 -10.31 -16.14
CA GLY A 105 11.49 -11.27 -16.22
C GLY A 105 12.57 -11.13 -15.13
N ASP A 106 12.67 -9.97 -14.47
CA ASP A 106 13.74 -9.67 -13.51
C ASP A 106 13.19 -9.39 -12.10
N ARG A 107 13.85 -9.98 -11.10
CA ARG A 107 13.50 -9.92 -9.68
C ARG A 107 14.12 -8.74 -8.95
N GLU A 108 15.02 -7.96 -9.52
CA GLU A 108 15.55 -6.75 -8.82
C GLU A 108 14.74 -5.49 -9.15
N GLU A 109 13.79 -5.58 -10.09
CA GLU A 109 12.97 -4.46 -10.53
C GLU A 109 11.96 -3.99 -9.46
N PRO A 110 11.58 -2.70 -9.49
CA PRO A 110 10.43 -2.21 -8.73
C PRO A 110 9.16 -2.96 -9.12
N VAL A 111 8.31 -3.28 -8.14
CA VAL A 111 7.00 -3.91 -8.38
C VAL A 111 6.09 -2.98 -9.20
N PHE A 112 6.20 -1.66 -9.01
CA PHE A 112 5.45 -0.64 -9.76
C PHE A 112 6.41 0.30 -10.48
N PRO A 113 7.06 -0.13 -11.57
CA PRO A 113 8.10 0.64 -12.23
C PRO A 113 7.51 1.65 -13.21
N ASP A 114 8.30 2.67 -13.56
CA ASP A 114 7.96 3.58 -14.65
C ASP A 114 8.01 2.89 -16.03
N SER A 115 7.74 3.63 -17.10
CA SER A 115 7.74 3.09 -18.46
C SER A 115 9.11 2.58 -18.95
N LEU A 116 10.19 2.88 -18.22
CA LEU A 116 11.55 2.46 -18.54
C LEU A 116 12.05 1.36 -17.57
N GLY A 117 11.21 0.85 -16.68
CA GLY A 117 11.58 -0.16 -15.68
C GLY A 117 12.17 0.41 -14.38
N GLY A 118 12.28 1.75 -14.26
CA GLY A 118 12.88 2.42 -13.12
C GLY A 118 11.90 2.81 -12.02
N LEU A 119 12.39 3.55 -11.01
CA LEU A 119 11.55 4.09 -9.94
C LEU A 119 10.54 5.11 -10.47
N ARG A 120 9.28 5.00 -10.05
CA ARG A 120 8.28 6.03 -10.33
C ARG A 120 8.45 7.25 -9.44
N ASP A 121 8.31 8.43 -10.04
CA ASP A 121 8.25 9.68 -9.28
C ASP A 121 6.91 9.80 -8.52
N PRO A 122 6.90 9.90 -7.18
CA PRO A 122 5.67 9.95 -6.41
C PRO A 122 4.77 11.15 -6.76
N SER A 123 5.32 12.28 -7.20
CA SER A 123 4.56 13.47 -7.60
C SER A 123 3.87 13.25 -8.95
N ASN A 124 4.57 12.65 -9.91
CA ASN A 124 3.99 12.28 -11.20
C ASN A 124 2.92 11.21 -11.03
N THR A 125 3.16 10.19 -10.21
CA THR A 125 2.14 9.15 -9.95
C THR A 125 0.89 9.72 -9.27
N ARG A 126 1.03 10.66 -8.34
CA ARG A 126 -0.13 11.37 -7.76
C ARG A 126 -0.88 12.20 -8.79
N ARG A 127 -0.19 12.74 -9.80
CA ARG A 127 -0.81 13.45 -10.93
C ARG A 127 -1.58 12.48 -11.82
N ASP A 128 -1.00 11.32 -12.12
CA ASP A 128 -1.65 10.30 -12.94
C ASP A 128 -2.88 9.74 -12.24
N LEU A 129 -2.81 9.45 -10.94
CA LEU A 129 -3.99 9.09 -10.13
C LEU A 129 -5.07 10.18 -10.16
N ARG A 130 -4.68 11.46 -10.18
CA ARG A 130 -5.64 12.58 -10.28
C ARG A 130 -6.33 12.65 -11.62
N LYS A 131 -5.61 12.34 -12.69
CA LYS A 131 -6.20 12.28 -14.03
C LYS A 131 -7.17 11.09 -14.11
N ALA A 132 -6.71 9.92 -13.67
CA ALA A 132 -7.47 8.67 -13.76
C ALA A 132 -8.78 8.70 -12.96
N ARG A 133 -8.79 9.28 -11.75
CA ARG A 133 -10.03 9.38 -10.96
C ARG A 133 -11.03 10.44 -11.44
N GLY A 134 -10.65 11.26 -12.43
CA GLY A 134 -11.45 12.39 -12.90
C GLY A 134 -11.65 13.52 -11.88
N ALA A 135 -12.48 14.50 -12.25
CA ALA A 135 -12.81 15.69 -11.47
C ALA A 135 -14.20 15.64 -10.82
N GLU A 136 -14.91 14.52 -10.94
CA GLU A 136 -16.30 14.37 -10.53
C GLU A 136 -16.42 13.51 -9.27
N GLU A 137 -17.07 12.35 -9.36
CA GLU A 137 -17.44 11.47 -8.23
C GLU A 137 -16.26 11.15 -7.29
N PHE A 138 -15.07 10.93 -7.84
CA PHE A 138 -13.87 10.54 -7.09
C PHE A 138 -12.84 11.67 -6.93
N ALA A 139 -13.19 12.94 -7.19
CA ALA A 139 -12.25 14.07 -7.09
C ALA A 139 -11.53 14.17 -5.74
N TRP A 140 -12.22 13.75 -4.67
CA TRP A 140 -11.76 13.73 -3.28
C TRP A 140 -10.74 12.61 -2.98
N VAL A 141 -10.65 11.58 -3.83
CA VAL A 141 -9.77 10.42 -3.62
C VAL A 141 -8.32 10.81 -3.89
N THR A 142 -7.45 10.58 -2.92
CA THR A 142 -6.01 10.79 -3.08
C THR A 142 -5.26 9.58 -2.55
N SER A 143 -3.97 9.49 -2.83
CA SER A 143 -3.10 8.47 -2.22
C SER A 143 -3.24 8.35 -0.68
N HIS A 144 -3.46 9.47 0.02
CA HIS A 144 -3.67 9.45 1.47
C HIS A 144 -5.04 8.91 1.88
N VAL A 145 -6.04 9.00 1.00
CA VAL A 145 -7.36 8.46 1.26
C VAL A 145 -7.32 6.94 1.31
N PHE A 146 -6.62 6.26 0.41
CA PHE A 146 -6.50 4.79 0.45
C PHE A 146 -5.94 4.29 1.78
N ARG A 147 -4.90 4.95 2.29
CA ARG A 147 -4.37 4.68 3.64
C ARG A 147 -5.40 4.90 4.75
N LYS A 148 -6.19 5.97 4.68
CA LYS A 148 -7.27 6.22 5.64
C LYS A 148 -8.36 5.16 5.55
N THR A 149 -8.73 4.74 4.34
CA THR A 149 -9.69 3.66 4.10
C THR A 149 -9.21 2.36 4.75
N ALA A 150 -7.95 1.97 4.53
CA ALA A 150 -7.36 0.81 5.20
C ALA A 150 -7.41 0.96 6.73
N ALA A 151 -7.06 2.12 7.28
CA ALA A 151 -7.16 2.38 8.72
C ALA A 151 -8.59 2.22 9.25
N THR A 152 -9.59 2.76 8.54
CA THR A 152 -11.00 2.63 8.88
C THR A 152 -11.46 1.18 8.83
N ILE A 153 -11.11 0.41 7.80
CA ILE A 153 -11.47 -1.01 7.68
C ILE A 153 -10.96 -1.79 8.89
N LEU A 154 -9.69 -1.58 9.28
CA LEU A 154 -9.08 -2.28 10.41
C LEU A 154 -9.72 -1.88 11.75
N ASP A 155 -10.05 -0.59 11.92
CA ASP A 155 -10.74 -0.08 13.10
C ASP A 155 -12.17 -0.65 13.22
N GLU A 156 -12.93 -0.66 12.11
CA GLU A 156 -14.29 -1.21 12.04
C GLU A 156 -14.32 -2.73 12.26
N ALA A 157 -13.24 -3.44 11.88
CA ALA A 157 -13.05 -4.85 12.19
C ALA A 157 -12.66 -5.12 13.67
N GLY A 158 -12.54 -4.07 14.49
CA GLY A 158 -12.30 -4.16 15.93
C GLY A 158 -10.84 -4.43 16.30
N LEU A 159 -9.89 -4.21 15.39
CA LEU A 159 -8.46 -4.40 15.68
C LEU A 159 -7.98 -3.31 16.65
N SER A 160 -7.06 -3.68 17.54
CA SER A 160 -6.50 -2.71 18.48
C SER A 160 -5.74 -1.59 17.78
N ALA A 161 -5.77 -0.39 18.37
CA ALA A 161 -5.03 0.77 17.86
C ALA A 161 -3.52 0.49 17.66
N ARG A 162 -2.95 -0.44 18.44
CA ARG A 162 -1.56 -0.89 18.27
C ARG A 162 -1.38 -1.66 16.96
N VAL A 163 -2.22 -2.65 16.69
CA VAL A 163 -2.16 -3.44 15.44
C VAL A 163 -2.38 -2.54 14.22
N VAL A 164 -3.35 -1.62 14.29
CA VAL A 164 -3.57 -0.62 13.23
C VAL A 164 -2.33 0.27 13.04
N ALA A 165 -1.70 0.74 14.12
CA ALA A 165 -0.48 1.55 14.03
C ALA A 165 0.71 0.79 13.43
N ASP A 166 0.87 -0.49 13.79
CA ASP A 166 1.92 -1.37 13.29
C ASP A 166 1.74 -1.62 11.77
N GLN A 167 0.53 -1.96 11.33
CA GLN A 167 0.18 -2.11 9.89
C GLN A 167 0.54 -0.85 9.10
N LEU A 168 0.16 0.31 9.64
CA LEU A 168 0.33 1.59 8.98
C LEU A 168 1.77 2.12 9.08
N GLY A 169 2.63 1.60 9.95
CA GLY A 169 3.98 2.15 10.16
C GLY A 169 3.94 3.57 10.75
N HIS A 170 3.10 3.78 11.77
CA HIS A 170 3.11 5.01 12.57
C HIS A 170 4.19 4.92 13.64
N ALA A 171 5.33 5.60 13.44
CA ALA A 171 6.29 5.81 14.52
C ALA A 171 5.63 6.64 15.65
N ARG A 172 5.62 6.13 16.88
CA ARG A 172 5.47 6.96 18.09
C ARG A 172 6.52 6.58 19.15
N PRO A 173 7.00 7.58 19.91
CA PRO A 173 8.24 7.50 20.70
C PRO A 173 8.07 6.65 21.96
N SER A 174 9.12 5.88 22.26
CA SER A 174 9.44 5.21 23.52
C SER A 174 8.32 5.07 24.55
N LEU A 175 7.80 3.86 24.68
CA LEU A 175 7.61 3.27 26.01
C LEU A 175 8.33 1.92 25.98
N THR A 176 9.57 1.94 26.45
CA THR A 176 10.30 0.74 26.85
C THR A 176 9.49 0.11 27.98
N GLN A 177 8.83 -1.02 27.71
CA GLN A 177 8.85 -2.18 28.60
C GLN A 177 8.14 -3.35 27.93
N ASP A 178 8.95 -4.36 27.63
CA ASP A 178 8.65 -5.79 27.74
C ASP A 178 7.31 -6.27 27.16
N VAL A 179 7.38 -6.87 25.98
CA VAL A 179 7.26 -8.33 25.87
C VAL A 179 8.03 -8.77 24.62
N TYR A 180 9.27 -9.24 24.85
CA TYR A 180 9.88 -10.27 24.02
C TYR A 180 9.01 -11.54 24.14
N MET A 181 7.99 -11.63 23.30
CA MET A 181 7.37 -12.88 22.85
C MET A 181 7.07 -12.59 21.38
N GLY A 182 7.83 -13.11 20.43
CA GLY A 182 8.07 -14.55 20.36
C GLY A 182 6.74 -15.32 20.24
N ARG A 183 5.67 -14.65 19.76
CA ARG A 183 4.53 -15.31 19.13
C ARG A 183 4.66 -15.02 17.65
N GLN A 184 4.95 -16.07 16.91
CA GLN A 184 4.66 -16.15 15.49
C GLN A 184 3.33 -15.45 15.20
N ALA A 185 3.28 -14.69 14.11
CA ALA A 185 2.02 -14.35 13.49
C ALA A 185 0.98 -13.68 14.43
N GLY A 186 1.14 -12.39 14.71
CA GLY A 186 -0.02 -11.53 14.95
C GLY A 186 -0.87 -11.31 13.68
N SER A 187 -0.72 -12.16 12.65
CA SER A 187 -0.57 -11.74 11.25
C SER A 187 -1.66 -12.23 10.30
N GLY A 188 -2.86 -12.54 10.80
CA GLY A 188 -4.04 -12.82 9.96
C GLY A 188 -5.05 -11.68 9.96
N GLY A 189 -5.37 -11.15 11.15
CA GLY A 189 -6.55 -10.29 11.32
C GLY A 189 -6.58 -9.01 10.47
N ALA A 190 -5.42 -8.41 10.16
CA ALA A 190 -5.37 -7.23 9.28
C ALA A 190 -5.59 -7.59 7.81
N ALA A 191 -4.92 -8.64 7.31
CA ALA A 191 -5.15 -9.15 5.96
C ALA A 191 -6.60 -9.67 5.81
N ASP A 192 -7.11 -10.43 6.80
CA ASP A 192 -8.49 -10.93 6.80
C ASP A 192 -9.54 -9.82 6.80
N ALA A 193 -9.28 -8.71 7.51
CA ALA A 193 -10.17 -7.55 7.51
C ALA A 193 -10.16 -6.84 6.15
N LEU A 194 -8.99 -6.72 5.53
CA LEU A 194 -8.82 -6.11 4.21
C LEU A 194 -9.34 -7.01 3.08
N GLU A 195 -9.30 -8.33 3.24
CA GLU A 195 -9.90 -9.33 2.36
C GLU A 195 -11.38 -9.00 2.12
N ARG A 196 -12.14 -8.93 3.22
CA ARG A 196 -13.62 -8.75 3.20
C ARG A 196 -14.08 -7.39 2.69
N ALA A 197 -13.17 -6.42 2.57
CA ALA A 197 -13.51 -5.04 2.22
C ALA A 197 -13.64 -4.80 0.70
N ILE A 198 -13.11 -5.71 -0.13
CA ILE A 198 -13.16 -5.61 -1.60
C ILE A 198 -14.15 -6.60 -2.21
N ASP A 199 -14.47 -7.70 -1.53
CA ASP A 199 -15.45 -8.71 -1.99
C ASP A 199 -16.93 -8.38 -1.69
N ASN A 200 -17.27 -7.12 -1.39
CA ASN A 200 -18.65 -6.65 -1.15
C ASN A 200 -19.07 -5.54 -2.11
#